data_AF-E3MNJ8-F1
#
_entry.id   AF-E3MNJ8-F1
#
_cell.length_a   1.000
_cell.length_b   1.000
_cell.length_c   1.000
_cell.angle_alpha   90.00
_cell.angle_beta   90.00
_cell.angle_gamma   90.00
#
_symmetry.space_group_name_H-M   'P 1'
#
loop_
_entity.id
_entity.type
_entity.pdbx_description
1 polymer ?
#
loop_
_entity_poly.entity_id
_entity_poly.type
_entity_poly.pdbx_seq_one_letter_code
_entity_poly.pdbx_strand_id
1 'polypeptide(L)'
;MGDLLKNSEKKEDMSLFIRTITKLAMEEGDFISQGTLKELEEMLRPDELSESRDKLVGVDITPEQVETIKKVCEVVKGLVTVGKFVCDKLGPFLGPVGTVAGVVLDIISYLQPKEDDPVLKELGELKNQLTALSQKMTAQFDDLKSFIVEQEFLNVREDIHLAKIHFKFQRYTISMTKLFMYMTDTMSERTKESVNLFEEIYMKAKPQELVYVSLHLRSNDSRVKNQEMLAKLEQESTNPLKWAMKGDNLQSKATFEKWTGILESVLTEALFLETYAAGLLPSIGQHGVNKILEKIARYVELAKQWDEYYLNTETFWPAGVEKLVNDIHENRSLRTKEDIIEVLWKGIESIYTNFQFYAVVLPDEHIYAYYKHYEDQAIVSAREGFVIMVYRSARNPQATKEWLEYTVKDYLMIDTATEHFEVNKWTVVRNHYKQKKVDTIGRFFGSFYFVVAQDRNHVASRFSKIDGWDCGPGFLTYDAHLLVSYCIGMEKFPIFFLFGA
;
A
#
# COMPACT_ATOMS: atom_id res chain seq x y z
N MET A 1 -35.44 -19.77 -0.45
CA MET A 1 -35.05 -21.19 -0.18
C MET A 1 -34.75 -21.99 -1.45
N GLY A 2 -35.26 -21.62 -2.63
CA GLY A 2 -34.96 -22.34 -3.89
C GLY A 2 -33.61 -22.03 -4.56
N ASP A 3 -32.98 -20.90 -4.24
CA ASP A 3 -31.69 -20.50 -4.85
C ASP A 3 -30.44 -20.95 -4.07
N LEU A 4 -30.61 -21.48 -2.85
CA LEU A 4 -29.53 -22.06 -2.06
C LEU A 4 -29.19 -23.51 -2.46
N LEU A 5 -30.05 -24.14 -3.27
CA LEU A 5 -29.85 -25.52 -3.76
C LEU A 5 -29.37 -25.59 -5.21
N LYS A 6 -29.30 -24.46 -5.94
CA LYS A 6 -28.67 -24.43 -7.29
C LYS A 6 -27.16 -24.17 -7.27
N ASN A 7 -26.59 -23.83 -6.12
CA ASN A 7 -25.14 -23.74 -5.93
C ASN A 7 -24.50 -25.06 -5.45
N SER A 8 -25.25 -26.15 -5.27
CA SER A 8 -24.68 -27.44 -4.88
C SER A 8 -24.07 -28.24 -6.03
N GLU A 9 -24.22 -27.79 -7.28
CA GLU A 9 -23.76 -28.49 -8.49
C GLU A 9 -22.53 -27.84 -9.18
N LYS A 10 -21.88 -26.85 -8.55
CA LYS A 10 -20.52 -26.37 -8.92
C LYS A 10 -19.50 -26.73 -7.83
N LYS A 11 -19.55 -27.96 -7.34
CA LYS A 11 -18.62 -28.52 -6.35
C LYS A 11 -17.45 -29.29 -7.00
N GLU A 12 -17.15 -28.98 -8.25
CA GLU A 12 -16.04 -29.57 -9.00
C GLU A 12 -14.77 -28.73 -8.84
N ASP A 13 -13.72 -29.41 -8.38
CA ASP A 13 -12.29 -29.04 -8.42
C ASP A 13 -11.72 -28.00 -7.43
N MET A 14 -12.19 -27.97 -6.18
CA MET A 14 -11.41 -27.32 -5.10
C MET A 14 -10.43 -28.32 -4.46
N SER A 15 -9.15 -27.95 -4.40
CA SER A 15 -8.07 -28.70 -3.74
C SER A 15 -8.35 -28.93 -2.25
N LEU A 16 -7.61 -29.86 -1.64
CA LEU A 16 -7.71 -30.12 -0.19
C LEU A 16 -7.31 -28.88 0.63
N PHE A 17 -6.35 -28.12 0.14
CA PHE A 17 -5.91 -26.86 0.75
C PHE A 17 -7.05 -25.84 0.78
N ILE A 18 -7.64 -25.53 -0.37
CA ILE A 18 -8.75 -24.56 -0.46
C ILE A 18 -9.91 -24.99 0.44
N ARG A 19 -10.25 -26.29 0.47
CA ARG A 19 -11.31 -26.81 1.36
C ARG A 19 -11.00 -26.59 2.84
N THR A 20 -9.75 -26.79 3.24
CA THR A 20 -9.32 -26.63 4.63
C THR A 20 -9.40 -25.18 5.07
N ILE A 21 -8.86 -24.26 4.27
CA ILE A 21 -8.91 -22.82 4.56
C ILE A 21 -10.34 -22.30 4.53
N THR A 22 -11.14 -22.72 3.54
CA THR A 22 -12.57 -22.35 3.45
C THR A 22 -13.33 -22.79 4.70
N LYS A 23 -13.09 -24.02 5.18
CA LYS A 23 -13.72 -24.54 6.40
C LYS A 23 -13.34 -23.71 7.62
N LEU A 24 -12.05 -23.39 7.79
CA LEU A 24 -11.59 -22.55 8.90
C LEU A 24 -12.21 -21.15 8.85
N ALA A 25 -12.25 -20.53 7.66
CA ALA A 25 -12.88 -19.23 7.49
C ALA A 25 -14.38 -19.26 7.84
N MET A 26 -15.11 -20.30 7.42
CA MET A 26 -16.52 -20.49 7.77
C MET A 26 -16.74 -20.68 9.28
N GLU A 27 -15.85 -21.41 9.96
CA GLU A 27 -15.90 -21.60 11.42
C GLU A 27 -15.71 -20.27 12.18
N GLU A 28 -14.89 -19.38 11.64
CA GLU A 28 -14.61 -18.05 12.22
C GLU A 28 -15.59 -16.95 11.76
N GLY A 29 -16.43 -17.24 10.77
CA GLY A 29 -17.35 -16.26 10.18
C GLY A 29 -16.67 -15.26 9.24
N ASP A 30 -15.46 -15.58 8.76
CA ASP A 30 -14.69 -14.77 7.83
C ASP A 30 -15.11 -15.04 6.38
N PHE A 31 -15.15 -13.97 5.58
CA PHE A 31 -15.34 -14.07 4.14
C PHE A 31 -13.99 -13.97 3.43
N ILE A 32 -13.70 -14.94 2.57
CA ILE A 32 -12.54 -15.00 1.68
C ILE A 32 -13.04 -15.33 0.28
N SER A 33 -12.66 -14.54 -0.72
CA SER A 33 -13.08 -14.79 -2.09
C SER A 33 -12.35 -16.00 -2.69
N GLN A 34 -12.98 -16.64 -3.67
CA GLN A 34 -12.36 -17.73 -4.43
C GLN A 34 -11.10 -17.27 -5.19
N GLY A 35 -11.05 -16.00 -5.63
CA GLY A 35 -9.86 -15.42 -6.26
C GLY A 35 -8.67 -15.41 -5.30
N THR A 36 -8.87 -14.89 -4.08
CA THR A 36 -7.82 -14.85 -3.05
C THR A 36 -7.39 -16.25 -2.61
N LEU A 37 -8.30 -17.23 -2.53
CA LEU A 37 -7.93 -18.61 -2.21
C LEU A 37 -7.03 -19.23 -3.29
N LYS A 38 -7.29 -18.93 -4.57
CA LYS A 38 -6.45 -19.38 -5.69
C LYS A 38 -5.10 -18.68 -5.71
N GLU A 39 -5.07 -17.35 -5.54
CA GLU A 39 -3.82 -16.60 -5.42
C GLU A 39 -2.95 -17.15 -4.28
N LEU A 40 -3.57 -17.43 -3.12
CA LEU A 40 -2.85 -18.01 -2.00
C LEU A 40 -2.36 -19.44 -2.31
N GLU A 41 -3.16 -20.28 -2.96
CA GLU A 41 -2.73 -21.61 -3.41
C GLU A 41 -1.54 -21.54 -4.39
N GLU A 42 -1.56 -20.59 -5.34
CA GLU A 42 -0.46 -20.36 -6.27
C GLU A 42 0.82 -19.88 -5.55
N MET A 43 0.67 -19.01 -4.55
CA MET A 43 1.78 -18.52 -3.72
C MET A 43 2.40 -19.63 -2.87
N LEU A 44 1.59 -20.50 -2.28
CA LEU A 44 2.05 -21.48 -1.29
C LEU A 44 2.46 -22.83 -1.88
N ARG A 45 1.92 -23.20 -3.05
CA ARG A 45 2.08 -24.52 -3.68
C ARG A 45 1.86 -25.68 -2.68
N PRO A 46 0.63 -25.87 -2.19
CA PRO A 46 0.35 -26.77 -1.08
C PRO A 46 0.76 -28.23 -1.28
N ASP A 47 0.87 -28.67 -2.54
CA ASP A 47 1.37 -30.02 -2.86
C ASP A 47 2.83 -30.21 -2.38
N GLU A 48 3.64 -29.14 -2.39
CA GLU A 48 5.01 -29.09 -1.87
C GLU A 48 5.07 -28.97 -0.33
N LEU A 49 3.96 -28.62 0.34
CA LEU A 49 3.84 -28.61 1.82
C LEU A 49 3.69 -30.03 2.41
N SER A 50 3.25 -30.99 1.60
CA SER A 50 2.75 -32.30 2.07
C SER A 50 3.79 -33.40 2.23
N GLU A 51 5.07 -33.14 1.92
CA GLU A 51 6.15 -34.12 2.10
C GLU A 51 6.58 -34.24 3.57
N SER A 52 5.67 -34.62 4.46
CA SER A 52 6.05 -35.02 5.81
C SER A 52 6.01 -36.54 5.97
N ARG A 53 7.20 -37.10 6.19
CA ARG A 53 7.52 -38.07 7.26
C ARG A 53 7.39 -39.59 7.10
N ASP A 54 7.19 -40.16 5.91
CA ASP A 54 7.19 -41.65 5.84
C ASP A 54 8.56 -42.30 5.61
N LYS A 55 9.66 -41.56 5.41
CA LYS A 55 10.99 -42.16 5.16
C LYS A 55 12.18 -41.34 5.67
N LEU A 56 12.35 -41.20 6.98
CA LEU A 56 13.64 -40.80 7.55
C LEU A 56 14.03 -41.79 8.65
N VAL A 57 14.51 -42.96 8.20
CA VAL A 57 15.19 -43.94 9.04
C VAL A 57 16.57 -44.13 8.41
N GLY A 58 17.56 -43.38 8.89
CA GLY A 58 18.94 -43.47 8.42
C GLY A 58 19.87 -42.61 9.27
N VAL A 59 21.05 -43.16 9.59
CA VAL A 59 22.09 -42.52 10.44
C VAL A 59 22.96 -41.54 9.63
N ASP A 60 22.81 -41.51 8.30
CA ASP A 60 23.58 -40.68 7.38
C ASP A 60 22.71 -39.61 6.72
N ILE A 61 23.19 -38.36 6.75
CA ILE A 61 22.53 -37.21 6.11
C ILE A 61 22.55 -37.37 4.58
N THR A 62 21.41 -37.18 3.93
CA THR A 62 21.29 -37.35 2.48
C THR A 62 21.72 -36.08 1.71
N PRO A 63 22.24 -36.21 0.47
CA PRO A 63 22.47 -35.06 -0.41
C PRO A 63 21.21 -34.20 -0.63
N GLU A 64 20.03 -34.82 -0.59
CA GLU A 64 18.73 -34.15 -0.71
C GLU A 64 18.44 -33.22 0.49
N GLN A 65 18.84 -33.62 1.70
CA GLN A 65 18.71 -32.77 2.91
C GLN A 65 19.63 -31.55 2.83
N VAL A 66 20.87 -31.72 2.35
CA VAL A 66 21.81 -30.60 2.11
C VAL A 66 21.24 -29.61 1.09
N GLU A 67 20.70 -30.12 -0.01
CA GLU A 67 20.10 -29.30 -1.05
C GLU A 67 18.86 -28.54 -0.56
N THR A 68 18.05 -29.17 0.30
CA THR A 68 16.89 -28.53 0.92
C THR A 68 17.30 -27.36 1.81
N ILE A 69 18.34 -27.53 2.65
CA ILE A 69 18.87 -26.45 3.51
C ILE A 69 19.41 -25.30 2.64
N LYS A 70 20.12 -25.60 1.55
CA LYS A 70 20.62 -24.58 0.62
C LYS A 70 19.50 -23.77 -0.01
N LYS A 71 18.44 -24.42 -0.50
CA LYS A 71 17.26 -23.76 -1.05
C LYS A 71 16.60 -22.82 -0.03
N VAL A 72 16.40 -23.28 1.20
CA VAL A 72 15.87 -22.44 2.28
C VAL A 72 16.81 -21.26 2.57
N CYS A 73 18.13 -21.50 2.59
CA CYS A 73 19.12 -20.45 2.78
C CYS A 73 19.09 -19.39 1.66
N GLU A 74 18.94 -19.79 0.40
CA GLU A 74 18.85 -18.87 -0.74
C GLU A 74 17.61 -17.98 -0.66
N VAL A 75 16.48 -18.55 -0.24
CA VAL A 75 15.23 -17.80 -0.06
C VAL A 75 15.36 -16.81 1.09
N VAL A 76 15.91 -17.26 2.23
CA VAL A 76 16.16 -16.37 3.38
C VAL A 76 17.14 -15.26 2.98
N LYS A 77 18.18 -15.53 2.18
CA LYS A 77 19.04 -14.48 1.60
C LYS A 77 18.26 -13.46 0.79
N GLY A 78 17.32 -13.92 -0.04
CA GLY A 78 16.39 -13.05 -0.77
C GLY A 78 15.55 -12.18 0.18
N LEU A 79 15.01 -12.75 1.26
CA LEU A 79 14.27 -12.03 2.29
C LEU A 79 15.15 -11.02 3.04
N VAL A 80 16.41 -11.35 3.33
CA VAL A 80 17.41 -10.43 3.90
C VAL A 80 17.65 -9.24 2.97
N THR A 81 17.82 -9.45 1.67
CA THR A 81 18.04 -8.35 0.71
C THR A 81 16.86 -7.38 0.70
N VAL A 82 15.62 -7.88 0.74
CA VAL A 82 14.42 -7.02 0.85
C VAL A 82 14.27 -6.43 2.26
N GLY A 83 14.77 -7.12 3.28
CA GLY A 83 14.73 -6.72 4.67
C GLY A 83 13.43 -7.03 5.41
N LYS A 84 12.62 -7.94 4.89
CA LYS A 84 11.34 -8.36 5.48
C LYS A 84 10.92 -9.74 5.01
N PHE A 85 10.00 -10.37 5.74
CA PHE A 85 9.29 -11.55 5.24
C PHE A 85 8.27 -11.14 4.17
N VAL A 86 8.16 -11.94 3.11
CA VAL A 86 7.19 -11.71 2.02
C VAL A 86 6.56 -13.05 1.67
N CYS A 87 5.23 -13.10 1.64
CA CYS A 87 4.50 -14.36 1.57
C CYS A 87 4.71 -15.07 0.23
N ASP A 88 4.68 -14.32 -0.88
CA ASP A 88 4.90 -14.82 -2.24
C ASP A 88 6.29 -15.49 -2.45
N LYS A 89 7.31 -15.02 -1.73
CA LYS A 89 8.68 -15.55 -1.77
C LYS A 89 8.87 -16.74 -0.84
N LEU A 90 8.26 -16.69 0.35
CA LEU A 90 8.41 -17.75 1.35
C LEU A 90 7.50 -18.95 1.07
N GLY A 91 6.31 -18.70 0.53
CA GLY A 91 5.23 -19.68 0.34
C GLY A 91 5.69 -21.02 -0.24
N PRO A 92 6.40 -21.05 -1.39
CA PRO A 92 6.87 -22.29 -2.02
C PRO A 92 7.89 -23.07 -1.17
N PHE A 93 8.44 -22.45 -0.12
CA PHE A 93 9.52 -23.01 0.69
C PHE A 93 9.08 -23.38 2.11
N LEU A 94 7.79 -23.27 2.44
CA LEU A 94 7.27 -23.66 3.75
C LEU A 94 7.48 -25.16 4.03
N GLY A 95 7.23 -26.04 3.06
CA GLY A 95 7.52 -27.47 3.18
C GLY A 95 9.02 -27.72 3.47
N PRO A 96 9.93 -27.20 2.64
CA PRO A 96 11.37 -27.19 2.90
C PRO A 96 11.78 -26.63 4.27
N VAL A 97 11.15 -25.57 4.77
CA VAL A 97 11.41 -25.02 6.12
C VAL A 97 11.08 -26.04 7.21
N GLY A 98 9.93 -26.72 7.09
CA GLY A 98 9.56 -27.81 8.01
C GLY A 98 10.55 -28.97 7.95
N THR A 99 11.04 -29.31 6.76
CA THR A 99 12.08 -30.35 6.57
C THR A 99 13.40 -29.97 7.24
N VAL A 100 13.85 -28.72 7.12
CA VAL A 100 15.06 -28.24 7.82
C VAL A 100 14.92 -28.39 9.33
N ALA A 101 13.75 -28.08 9.89
CA ALA A 101 13.47 -28.26 11.31
C ALA A 101 13.54 -29.74 11.73
N GLY A 102 13.01 -30.64 10.90
CA GLY A 102 13.15 -32.09 11.09
C GLY A 102 14.62 -32.56 11.08
N VAL A 103 15.42 -32.06 10.15
CA VAL A 103 16.87 -32.36 10.09
C VAL A 103 17.58 -31.92 11.36
N VAL A 104 17.24 -30.75 11.93
CA VAL A 104 17.79 -30.32 13.22
C VAL A 104 17.46 -31.32 14.33
N LEU A 105 16.21 -31.80 14.40
CA LEU A 105 15.81 -32.82 15.38
C LEU A 105 16.58 -34.14 15.20
N ASP A 106 16.79 -34.58 13.97
CA ASP A 106 17.52 -35.81 13.64
C ASP A 106 18.99 -35.70 14.06
N ILE A 107 19.64 -34.55 13.80
CA ILE A 107 21.01 -34.27 14.25
C ILE A 107 21.12 -34.39 15.76
N ILE A 108 20.18 -33.79 16.50
CA ILE A 108 20.16 -33.81 17.97
C ILE A 108 19.95 -35.23 18.51
N SER A 109 19.19 -36.05 17.79
CA SER A 109 18.78 -37.38 18.24
C SER A 109 19.78 -38.48 17.90
N TYR A 110 20.49 -38.37 16.77
CA TYR A 110 21.22 -39.49 16.18
C TYR A 110 22.68 -39.22 15.81
N LEU A 111 23.11 -37.96 15.68
CA LEU A 111 24.47 -37.65 15.23
C LEU A 111 25.47 -37.54 16.39
N GLN A 112 26.56 -38.30 16.28
CA GLN A 112 27.76 -38.06 17.07
C GLN A 112 28.58 -36.94 16.41
N PRO A 113 29.12 -35.98 17.19
CA PRO A 113 29.84 -34.84 16.63
C PRO A 113 31.08 -35.31 15.87
N LYS A 114 31.05 -35.16 14.53
CA LYS A 114 32.25 -35.21 13.67
C LYS A 114 32.60 -33.77 13.27
N GLU A 115 33.90 -33.47 13.19
CA GLU A 115 34.42 -32.10 13.09
C GLU A 115 34.22 -31.39 11.74
N ASP A 116 33.77 -32.06 10.67
CA ASP A 116 33.53 -31.42 9.37
C ASP A 116 32.32 -32.04 8.64
N ASP A 117 31.11 -31.67 9.08
CA ASP A 117 29.88 -32.06 8.40
C ASP A 117 29.36 -30.88 7.53
N PRO A 118 29.22 -31.06 6.20
CA PRO A 118 28.73 -30.01 5.30
C PRO A 118 27.35 -29.47 5.69
N VAL A 119 26.53 -30.27 6.37
CA VAL A 119 25.18 -29.87 6.82
C VAL A 119 25.26 -28.88 7.96
N LEU A 120 26.22 -29.06 8.89
CA LEU A 120 26.46 -28.13 9.98
C LEU A 120 26.91 -26.75 9.46
N LYS A 121 27.68 -26.75 8.36
CA LYS A 121 28.10 -25.52 7.68
C LYS A 121 26.90 -24.78 7.06
N GLU A 122 26.05 -25.49 6.33
CA GLU A 122 24.86 -24.88 5.70
C GLU A 122 23.83 -24.41 6.74
N LEU A 123 23.65 -25.14 7.85
CA LEU A 123 22.83 -24.68 8.98
C LEU A 123 23.42 -23.43 9.65
N GLY A 124 24.74 -23.37 9.78
CA GLY A 124 25.43 -22.18 10.28
C GLY A 124 25.23 -20.95 9.38
N GLU A 125 25.28 -21.14 8.06
CA GLU A 125 24.98 -20.08 7.10
C GLU A 125 23.51 -19.66 7.18
N LEU A 126 22.57 -20.61 7.21
CA LEU A 126 21.15 -20.32 7.37
C LEU A 126 20.88 -19.52 8.65
N LYS A 127 21.50 -19.88 9.77
CA LYS A 127 21.42 -19.13 11.03
C LYS A 127 21.88 -17.68 10.85
N ASN A 128 23.03 -17.46 10.20
CA ASN A 128 23.55 -16.12 9.99
C ASN A 128 22.58 -15.26 9.17
N GLN A 129 21.96 -15.85 8.13
CA GLN A 129 20.98 -15.16 7.30
C GLN A 129 19.68 -14.87 8.08
N LEU A 130 19.19 -15.82 8.88
CA LEU A 130 18.03 -15.61 9.76
C LEU A 130 18.30 -14.53 10.81
N THR A 131 19.51 -14.49 11.37
CA THR A 131 19.93 -13.46 12.34
C THR A 131 19.95 -12.08 11.68
N ALA A 132 20.51 -11.97 10.47
CA ALA A 132 20.51 -10.73 9.70
C ALA A 132 19.08 -10.27 9.34
N LEU A 133 18.19 -11.22 9.00
CA LEU A 133 16.78 -10.92 8.74
C LEU A 133 16.09 -10.40 10.00
N SER A 134 16.27 -11.04 11.15
CA SER A 134 15.71 -10.62 12.43
C SER A 134 16.14 -9.20 12.84
N GLN A 135 17.41 -8.85 12.58
CA GLN A 135 17.90 -7.49 12.80
C GLN A 135 17.18 -6.46 11.91
N LYS A 136 16.88 -6.79 10.66
CA LYS A 136 16.10 -5.91 9.76
C LYS A 136 14.63 -5.84 10.17
N MET A 137 14.05 -6.95 10.64
CA MET A 137 12.68 -7.01 11.19
C MET A 137 12.52 -6.12 12.43
N THR A 138 13.59 -5.88 13.19
CA THR A 138 13.56 -5.01 14.37
C THR A 138 13.11 -3.60 14.00
N ALA A 139 13.51 -3.07 12.84
CA ALA A 139 13.06 -1.77 12.36
C ALA A 139 11.54 -1.74 12.07
N GLN A 140 10.98 -2.83 11.53
CA GLN A 140 9.53 -2.95 11.30
C GLN A 140 8.76 -3.03 12.63
N PHE A 141 9.31 -3.71 13.62
CA PHE A 141 8.75 -3.73 14.96
C PHE A 141 8.85 -2.38 15.66
N ASP A 142 9.91 -1.61 15.42
CA ASP A 142 10.06 -0.27 15.97
C ASP A 142 9.10 0.73 15.33
N ASP A 143 8.79 0.59 14.04
CA ASP A 143 7.69 1.32 13.39
C ASP A 143 6.33 0.99 14.04
N LEU A 144 6.04 -0.29 14.28
CA LEU A 144 4.81 -0.71 14.97
C LEU A 144 4.75 -0.19 16.42
N LYS A 145 5.86 -0.25 17.15
CA LYS A 145 5.96 0.31 18.51
C LYS A 145 5.78 1.82 18.51
N SER A 146 6.39 2.53 17.57
CA SER A 146 6.28 3.99 17.47
C SER A 146 4.85 4.41 17.19
N PHE A 147 4.16 3.72 16.28
CA PHE A 147 2.72 3.91 16.05
C PHE A 147 1.90 3.73 17.33
N ILE A 148 2.17 2.69 18.11
CA ILE A 148 1.48 2.42 19.37
C ILE A 148 1.71 3.55 20.38
N VAL A 149 2.95 4.01 20.53
CA VAL A 149 3.31 5.12 21.44
C VAL A 149 2.63 6.42 21.01
N GLU A 150 2.56 6.71 19.71
CA GLU A 150 1.90 7.90 19.19
C GLU A 150 0.38 7.90 19.45
N GLN A 151 -0.27 6.73 19.37
CA GLN A 151 -1.65 6.58 19.82
C GLN A 151 -1.84 6.87 21.31
N GLU A 152 -0.88 6.46 22.15
CA GLU A 152 -0.94 6.71 23.60
C GLU A 152 -0.91 8.20 23.92
N PHE A 153 -0.02 8.96 23.29
CA PHE A 153 0.12 10.40 23.55
C PHE A 153 -1.06 11.22 23.04
N LEU A 154 -1.70 10.82 21.94
CA LEU A 154 -2.82 11.56 21.37
C LEU A 154 -4.16 11.23 22.05
N ASN A 155 -4.30 10.04 22.66
CA ASN A 155 -5.54 9.57 23.28
C ASN A 155 -5.47 9.47 24.81
N VAL A 156 -4.62 10.27 25.48
CA VAL A 156 -4.48 10.30 26.97
C VAL A 156 -5.78 10.62 27.72
N ARG A 157 -6.88 10.95 27.03
CA ARG A 157 -8.20 11.14 27.64
C ARG A 157 -9.09 9.90 27.42
N GLU A 158 -9.10 9.04 28.45
CA GLU A 158 -10.21 8.17 28.92
C GLU A 158 -10.32 6.67 28.57
N ASP A 159 -9.55 6.06 27.66
CA ASP A 159 -9.87 4.66 27.29
C ASP A 159 -8.90 3.55 27.78
N ILE A 160 -9.34 2.79 28.79
CA ILE A 160 -8.79 1.46 29.20
C ILE A 160 -8.65 0.50 28.00
N HIS A 161 -9.42 0.73 26.93
CA HIS A 161 -9.40 -0.09 25.72
C HIS A 161 -8.11 0.06 24.91
N LEU A 162 -7.47 1.24 24.91
CA LEU A 162 -6.26 1.50 24.13
C LEU A 162 -5.00 0.93 24.79
N ALA A 163 -4.88 1.01 26.11
CA ALA A 163 -3.80 0.36 26.87
C ALA A 163 -3.76 -1.17 26.66
N LYS A 164 -4.93 -1.79 26.45
CA LYS A 164 -5.04 -3.22 26.12
C LYS A 164 -4.51 -3.56 24.72
N ILE A 165 -4.55 -2.60 23.79
CA ILE A 165 -4.03 -2.78 22.42
C ILE A 165 -2.50 -2.68 22.43
N HIS A 166 -1.95 -1.70 23.16
CA HIS A 166 -0.52 -1.58 23.39
C HIS A 166 0.06 -2.90 23.92
N PHE A 167 -0.53 -3.43 25.00
CA PHE A 167 -0.05 -4.65 25.62
C PHE A 167 -0.02 -5.84 24.65
N LYS A 168 -0.95 -5.92 23.69
CA LYS A 168 -1.05 -7.03 22.75
C LYS A 168 -0.03 -6.97 21.60
N PHE A 169 0.13 -5.82 20.93
CA PHE A 169 1.18 -5.70 19.91
C PHE A 169 2.59 -5.74 20.52
N GLN A 170 2.76 -5.17 21.71
CA GLN A 170 4.02 -5.30 22.45
C GLN A 170 4.29 -6.77 22.83
N ARG A 171 3.26 -7.49 23.31
CA ARG A 171 3.37 -8.94 23.56
C ARG A 171 3.71 -9.70 22.29
N TYR A 172 3.07 -9.41 21.16
CA TYR A 172 3.38 -10.00 19.87
C TYR A 172 4.87 -9.83 19.53
N THR A 173 5.34 -8.58 19.46
CA THR A 173 6.73 -8.29 19.06
C THR A 173 7.75 -8.94 19.99
N ILE A 174 7.53 -8.90 21.32
CA ILE A 174 8.43 -9.54 22.29
C ILE A 174 8.40 -11.07 22.15
N SER A 175 7.22 -11.67 22.03
CA SER A 175 7.06 -13.12 21.91
C SER A 175 7.69 -13.64 20.62
N MET A 176 7.42 -13.01 19.49
CA MET A 176 7.99 -13.38 18.20
C MET A 176 9.51 -13.23 18.18
N THR A 177 10.05 -12.13 18.71
CA THR A 177 11.50 -11.93 18.83
C THR A 177 12.15 -13.04 19.66
N LYS A 178 11.56 -13.42 20.80
CA LYS A 178 12.07 -14.49 21.66
C LYS A 178 11.99 -15.85 20.97
N LEU A 179 10.86 -16.16 20.33
CA LEU A 179 10.69 -17.41 19.58
C LEU A 179 11.73 -17.55 18.49
N PHE A 180 11.96 -16.47 17.73
CA PHE A 180 12.94 -16.44 16.66
C PHE A 180 14.35 -16.68 17.18
N MET A 181 14.72 -16.04 18.29
CA MET A 181 16.01 -16.26 18.95
C MET A 181 16.20 -17.73 19.35
N TYR A 182 15.26 -18.30 20.10
CA TYR A 182 15.37 -19.70 20.53
C TYR A 182 15.30 -20.69 19.38
N MET A 183 14.55 -20.39 18.32
CA MET A 183 14.57 -21.15 17.08
C MET A 183 15.99 -21.18 16.48
N THR A 184 16.65 -20.03 16.38
CA THR A 184 18.04 -19.98 15.87
C THR A 184 19.02 -20.71 16.79
N ASP A 185 18.77 -20.74 18.10
CA ASP A 185 19.60 -21.48 19.06
C ASP A 185 19.55 -22.99 18.80
N THR A 186 18.39 -23.54 18.42
CA THR A 186 18.27 -24.96 18.04
C THR A 186 19.17 -25.35 16.87
N MET A 187 19.42 -24.41 15.93
CA MET A 187 20.30 -24.62 14.78
C MET A 187 21.78 -24.52 15.15
N SER A 188 22.14 -23.69 16.14
CA SER A 188 23.54 -23.54 16.58
C SER A 188 23.97 -24.52 17.65
N GLU A 189 23.22 -24.62 18.74
CA GLU A 189 23.59 -25.44 19.89
C GLU A 189 23.35 -26.91 19.61
N ARG A 190 22.24 -27.21 18.92
CA ARG A 190 21.86 -28.57 18.53
C ARG A 190 21.89 -29.51 19.74
N THR A 191 21.27 -29.07 20.82
CA THR A 191 21.12 -29.85 22.05
C THR A 191 19.65 -30.10 22.34
N LYS A 192 19.34 -31.17 23.08
CA LYS A 192 17.99 -31.39 23.61
C LYS A 192 17.53 -30.22 24.49
N GLU A 193 18.45 -29.57 25.20
CA GLU A 193 18.16 -28.40 26.01
C GLU A 193 17.67 -27.22 25.16
N SER A 194 18.34 -26.92 24.04
CA SER A 194 17.91 -25.85 23.12
C SER A 194 16.51 -26.10 22.54
N VAL A 195 16.18 -27.35 22.20
CA VAL A 195 14.84 -27.74 21.72
C VAL A 195 13.80 -27.62 22.83
N ASN A 196 14.10 -28.09 24.04
CA ASN A 196 13.19 -27.97 25.18
C ASN A 196 12.89 -26.51 25.53
N LEU A 197 13.90 -25.64 25.45
CA LEU A 197 13.75 -24.22 25.72
C LEU A 197 12.92 -23.53 24.62
N PHE A 198 13.14 -23.87 23.35
CA PHE A 198 12.29 -23.42 22.26
C PHE A 198 10.84 -23.90 22.44
N GLU A 199 10.62 -25.18 22.76
CA GLU A 199 9.28 -25.73 23.03
C GLU A 199 8.60 -25.03 24.19
N GLU A 200 9.31 -24.77 25.30
CA GLU A 200 8.77 -24.06 26.46
C GLU A 200 8.27 -22.66 26.08
N ILE A 201 9.06 -21.93 25.29
CA ILE A 201 8.70 -20.57 24.86
C ILE A 201 7.58 -20.61 23.82
N TYR A 202 7.62 -21.57 22.89
CA TYR A 202 6.56 -21.84 21.93
C TYR A 202 5.23 -22.07 22.64
N MET A 203 5.18 -22.99 23.61
CA MET A 203 3.95 -23.33 24.33
C MET A 203 3.37 -22.15 25.12
N LYS A 204 4.19 -21.19 25.53
CA LYS A 204 3.74 -19.96 26.22
C LYS A 204 3.18 -18.90 25.27
N ALA A 205 3.57 -18.93 24.00
CA ALA A 205 3.28 -17.86 23.05
C ALA A 205 3.21 -18.38 21.62
N LYS A 206 2.31 -19.32 21.34
CA LYS A 206 2.30 -19.97 20.02
C LYS A 206 1.97 -18.93 18.91
N PRO A 207 2.73 -18.86 17.81
CA PRO A 207 2.52 -17.89 16.73
C PRO A 207 1.08 -17.82 16.23
N GLN A 208 0.44 -18.97 16.04
CA GLN A 208 -0.98 -19.05 15.72
C GLN A 208 -1.84 -18.42 16.79
N GLU A 209 -1.59 -18.58 18.10
CA GLU A 209 -2.40 -17.89 19.13
C GLU A 209 -2.14 -16.37 19.18
N LEU A 210 -0.96 -15.91 18.75
CA LEU A 210 -0.63 -14.49 18.65
C LEU A 210 -1.27 -13.81 17.43
N VAL A 211 -1.43 -14.55 16.33
CA VAL A 211 -2.09 -14.09 15.09
C VAL A 211 -3.61 -14.32 15.13
N TYR A 212 -4.01 -15.48 15.64
CA TYR A 212 -5.35 -16.05 15.60
C TYR A 212 -6.10 -15.79 16.91
N VAL A 213 -7.34 -15.35 16.77
CA VAL A 213 -8.32 -15.29 17.87
C VAL A 213 -8.92 -16.68 18.05
N SER A 214 -8.76 -17.33 19.21
CA SER A 214 -9.69 -18.42 19.57
C SER A 214 -10.90 -17.84 20.30
N LEU A 215 -12.06 -17.87 19.65
CA LEU A 215 -13.37 -17.56 20.23
C LEU A 215 -13.93 -18.73 21.07
N HIS A 216 -13.13 -19.74 21.43
CA HIS A 216 -13.61 -20.90 22.18
C HIS A 216 -12.93 -21.05 23.53
N LEU A 217 -13.46 -20.37 24.54
CA LEU A 217 -13.64 -21.00 25.84
C LEU A 217 -15.09 -20.81 26.29
N ARG A 218 -15.77 -21.95 26.45
CA ARG A 218 -17.07 -22.13 27.10
C ARG A 218 -17.15 -21.34 28.41
N SER A 219 -17.71 -20.15 28.39
CA SER A 219 -18.35 -19.56 29.57
C SER A 219 -19.54 -18.73 29.11
N ASN A 220 -20.66 -18.84 29.83
CA ASN A 220 -21.92 -18.14 29.53
C ASN A 220 -21.85 -16.62 29.79
N ASP A 221 -20.66 -16.02 29.79
CA ASP A 221 -20.50 -14.58 30.02
C ASP A 221 -20.19 -13.86 28.71
N SER A 222 -21.22 -13.22 28.17
CA SER A 222 -21.31 -12.64 26.83
C SER A 222 -20.61 -11.28 26.68
N ARG A 223 -19.51 -11.02 27.42
CA ARG A 223 -18.93 -9.68 27.53
C ARG A 223 -17.44 -9.51 27.22
N VAL A 224 -16.71 -10.54 26.80
CA VAL A 224 -15.29 -10.37 26.40
C VAL A 224 -15.00 -11.05 25.06
N LYS A 225 -15.22 -10.32 23.97
CA LYS A 225 -14.70 -10.65 22.63
C LYS A 225 -13.20 -10.31 22.59
N ASN A 226 -12.34 -11.32 22.62
CA ASN A 226 -10.88 -11.14 22.51
C ASN A 226 -10.47 -11.01 21.03
N GLN A 227 -10.45 -9.78 20.50
CA GLN A 227 -9.82 -9.45 19.21
C GLN A 227 -8.32 -9.20 19.43
N GLU A 228 -7.42 -9.79 18.64
CA GLU A 228 -5.97 -9.67 18.91
C GLU A 228 -5.17 -8.96 17.80
N MET A 229 -5.21 -9.34 16.51
CA MET A 229 -4.52 -8.53 15.45
C MET A 229 -5.41 -8.16 14.26
N LEU A 230 -5.93 -9.11 13.48
CA LEU A 230 -6.70 -8.79 12.26
C LEU A 230 -7.99 -8.03 12.53
N ALA A 231 -8.73 -8.43 13.56
CA ALA A 231 -9.94 -7.71 13.93
C ALA A 231 -9.67 -6.29 14.48
N LYS A 232 -8.42 -5.99 14.85
CA LYS A 232 -7.94 -4.63 15.14
C LYS A 232 -7.50 -3.89 13.88
N LEU A 233 -7.00 -4.59 12.88
CA LEU A 233 -6.82 -4.01 11.54
C LEU A 233 -8.16 -3.64 10.89
N GLU A 234 -9.25 -4.33 11.21
CA GLU A 234 -10.58 -3.96 10.72
C GLU A 234 -11.13 -2.68 11.37
N GLN A 235 -10.76 -2.41 12.63
CA GLN A 235 -11.16 -1.19 13.35
C GLN A 235 -10.29 0.01 12.95
N GLU A 236 -10.94 1.12 12.57
CA GLU A 236 -10.26 2.32 12.08
C GLU A 236 -9.26 2.92 13.08
N SER A 237 -9.64 3.02 14.36
CA SER A 237 -8.79 3.60 15.41
C SER A 237 -7.61 2.73 15.82
N THR A 238 -7.52 1.50 15.32
CA THR A 238 -6.50 0.53 15.73
C THR A 238 -5.75 -0.06 14.53
N ASN A 239 -6.01 0.46 13.33
CA ASN A 239 -5.37 0.07 12.09
C ASN A 239 -4.17 1.01 11.81
N PRO A 240 -2.92 0.51 11.89
CA PRO A 240 -1.73 1.33 11.66
C PRO A 240 -1.65 1.95 10.27
N LEU A 241 -2.09 1.21 9.23
CA LEU A 241 -2.17 1.73 7.86
C LEU A 241 -3.11 2.92 7.78
N LYS A 242 -4.36 2.77 8.24
CA LYS A 242 -5.36 3.86 8.16
C LYS A 242 -4.90 5.10 8.90
N TRP A 243 -4.24 4.92 10.03
CA TRP A 243 -3.75 6.03 10.82
C TRP A 243 -2.56 6.73 10.17
N ALA A 244 -1.60 5.98 9.65
CA ALA A 244 -0.48 6.54 8.91
C ALA A 244 -0.94 7.28 7.64
N MET A 245 -1.90 6.72 6.92
CA MET A 245 -2.54 7.39 5.78
C MET A 245 -3.28 8.67 6.20
N LYS A 246 -3.82 8.74 7.42
CA LYS A 246 -4.42 9.98 7.94
C LYS A 246 -3.36 11.03 8.32
N GLY A 247 -2.18 10.60 8.81
CA GLY A 247 -1.07 11.49 9.16
C GLY A 247 -0.29 12.00 7.94
N ASP A 248 -0.26 11.22 6.87
CA ASP A 248 0.28 11.61 5.57
C ASP A 248 -0.72 12.49 4.81
N ASN A 249 -0.44 13.79 4.75
CA ASN A 249 -1.33 14.77 4.13
C ASN A 249 -1.68 14.41 2.67
N LEU A 250 -0.75 13.80 1.93
CA LEU A 250 -0.95 13.43 0.53
C LEU A 250 -1.41 11.98 0.36
N GLN A 251 -1.50 11.20 1.44
CA GLN A 251 -1.90 9.79 1.39
C GLN A 251 -1.08 9.01 0.35
N SER A 252 0.24 9.08 0.49
CA SER A 252 1.15 8.66 -0.57
C SER A 252 1.20 7.15 -0.77
N LYS A 253 1.53 6.73 -1.99
CA LYS A 253 1.77 5.35 -2.37
C LYS A 253 2.83 4.71 -1.46
N ALA A 254 3.88 5.45 -1.16
CA ALA A 254 4.96 4.98 -0.28
C ALA A 254 4.46 4.66 1.13
N THR A 255 3.60 5.50 1.71
CA THR A 255 2.98 5.24 3.03
C THR A 255 2.10 3.99 2.98
N PHE A 256 1.26 3.86 1.94
CA PHE A 256 0.39 2.70 1.76
C PHE A 256 1.21 1.39 1.64
N GLU A 257 2.20 1.36 0.75
CA GLU A 257 3.06 0.19 0.52
C GLU A 257 3.94 -0.16 1.73
N LYS A 258 4.42 0.83 2.47
CA LYS A 258 5.19 0.61 3.71
C LYS A 258 4.34 -0.16 4.72
N TRP A 259 3.14 0.33 5.02
CA TRP A 259 2.33 -0.22 6.11
C TRP A 259 1.67 -1.54 5.73
N THR A 260 1.20 -1.70 4.50
CA THR A 260 0.74 -3.02 4.02
C THR A 260 1.90 -4.02 4.03
N GLY A 261 3.10 -3.60 3.64
CA GLY A 261 4.30 -4.44 3.69
C GLY A 261 4.74 -4.84 5.10
N ILE A 262 4.59 -3.98 6.11
CA ILE A 262 4.89 -4.32 7.52
C ILE A 262 3.89 -5.36 8.03
N LEU A 263 2.59 -5.15 7.81
CA LEU A 263 1.54 -6.04 8.30
C LEU A 263 1.62 -7.44 7.66
N GLU A 264 1.91 -7.51 6.36
CA GLU A 264 2.16 -8.78 5.65
C GLU A 264 3.40 -9.51 6.21
N SER A 265 4.49 -8.78 6.42
CA SER A 265 5.74 -9.33 6.94
C SER A 265 5.56 -9.96 8.32
N VAL A 266 4.83 -9.27 9.20
CA VAL A 266 4.48 -9.76 10.53
C VAL A 266 3.73 -11.10 10.48
N LEU A 267 2.70 -11.20 9.64
CA LEU A 267 1.94 -12.45 9.47
C LEU A 267 2.79 -13.58 8.87
N THR A 268 3.65 -13.24 7.93
CA THR A 268 4.53 -14.19 7.24
C THR A 268 5.63 -14.73 8.17
N GLU A 269 6.15 -13.92 9.08
CA GLU A 269 7.08 -14.36 10.13
C GLU A 269 6.40 -15.36 11.09
N ALA A 270 5.15 -15.12 11.47
CA ALA A 270 4.38 -16.07 12.28
C ALA A 270 4.20 -17.40 11.55
N LEU A 271 3.90 -17.36 10.26
CA LEU A 271 3.80 -18.55 9.43
C LEU A 271 5.12 -19.32 9.36
N PHE A 272 6.25 -18.61 9.19
CA PHE A 272 7.58 -19.20 9.19
C PHE A 272 7.86 -19.95 10.50
N LEU A 273 7.67 -19.29 11.64
CA LEU A 273 7.92 -19.86 12.96
C LEU A 273 6.99 -21.03 13.29
N GLU A 274 5.72 -20.94 12.91
CA GLU A 274 4.75 -22.03 13.11
C GLU A 274 5.11 -23.26 12.26
N THR A 275 5.54 -23.03 11.02
CA THR A 275 5.97 -24.10 10.11
C THR A 275 7.23 -24.78 10.63
N TYR A 276 8.19 -24.00 11.12
CA TYR A 276 9.40 -24.53 11.74
C TYR A 276 9.06 -25.35 13.00
N ALA A 277 8.22 -24.83 13.88
CA ALA A 277 7.80 -25.52 15.10
C ALA A 277 7.10 -26.85 14.78
N ALA A 278 6.21 -26.88 13.77
CA ALA A 278 5.54 -28.10 13.33
C ALA A 278 6.53 -29.17 12.83
N GLY A 279 7.63 -28.76 12.17
CA GLY A 279 8.68 -29.66 11.72
C GLY A 279 9.56 -30.17 12.87
N LEU A 280 9.96 -29.28 13.79
CA LEU A 280 10.82 -29.61 14.92
C LEU A 280 10.10 -30.43 16.01
N LEU A 281 8.82 -30.15 16.27
CA LEU A 281 8.04 -30.70 17.38
C LEU A 281 6.88 -31.56 16.83
N PRO A 282 7.06 -32.89 16.76
CA PRO A 282 6.07 -33.81 16.19
C PRO A 282 4.65 -33.70 16.75
N SER A 283 4.51 -33.24 18.00
CA SER A 283 3.24 -33.14 18.73
C SER A 283 2.35 -31.99 18.28
N ILE A 284 2.89 -30.97 17.58
CA ILE A 284 2.16 -29.75 17.21
C ILE A 284 1.29 -29.96 15.97
N GLY A 285 1.82 -30.67 14.96
CA GLY A 285 1.13 -30.90 13.68
C GLY A 285 0.89 -29.63 12.85
N GLN A 286 0.03 -29.73 11.83
CA GLN A 286 -0.20 -28.67 10.82
C GLN A 286 -1.37 -27.72 11.13
N HIS A 287 -2.07 -27.92 12.26
CA HIS A 287 -3.27 -27.16 12.58
C HIS A 287 -3.01 -25.65 12.72
N GLY A 288 -1.92 -25.27 13.40
CA GLY A 288 -1.58 -23.87 13.58
C GLY A 288 -1.12 -23.19 12.28
N VAL A 289 -0.38 -23.91 11.43
CA VAL A 289 0.00 -23.45 10.08
C VAL A 289 -1.24 -23.09 9.28
N ASN A 290 -2.22 -23.99 9.19
CA ASN A 290 -3.48 -23.76 8.46
C ASN A 290 -4.28 -22.56 9.01
N LYS A 291 -4.23 -22.33 10.33
CA LYS A 291 -4.87 -21.16 10.96
C LYS A 291 -4.22 -19.85 10.57
N ILE A 292 -2.88 -19.79 10.54
CA ILE A 292 -2.18 -18.57 10.11
C ILE A 292 -2.42 -18.32 8.61
N LEU A 293 -2.44 -19.37 7.79
CA LEU A 293 -2.74 -19.27 6.36
C LEU A 293 -4.13 -18.71 6.07
N GLU A 294 -5.14 -19.14 6.84
CA GLU A 294 -6.48 -18.56 6.75
C GLU A 294 -6.46 -17.06 7.09
N LYS A 295 -5.71 -16.65 8.11
CA LYS A 295 -5.57 -15.25 8.48
C LYS A 295 -4.78 -14.42 7.46
N ILE A 296 -3.79 -14.99 6.79
CA ILE A 296 -3.12 -14.35 5.66
C ILE A 296 -4.12 -14.14 4.51
N ALA A 297 -4.95 -15.13 4.17
CA ALA A 297 -5.99 -14.96 3.17
C ALA A 297 -6.99 -13.85 3.54
N ARG A 298 -7.42 -13.78 4.81
CA ARG A 298 -8.27 -12.68 5.30
C ARG A 298 -7.57 -11.32 5.20
N TYR A 299 -6.29 -11.25 5.52
CA TYR A 299 -5.50 -10.03 5.37
C TYR A 299 -5.44 -9.56 3.91
N VAL A 300 -5.23 -10.47 2.96
CA VAL A 300 -5.20 -10.13 1.52
C VAL A 300 -6.53 -9.50 1.07
N GLU A 301 -7.67 -10.02 1.54
CA GLU A 301 -8.98 -9.40 1.28
C GLU A 301 -9.09 -7.99 1.85
N LEU A 302 -8.61 -7.77 3.09
CA LEU A 302 -8.61 -6.45 3.70
C LEU A 302 -7.70 -5.48 2.95
N ALA A 303 -6.52 -5.94 2.52
CA ALA A 303 -5.59 -5.15 1.73
C ALA A 303 -6.24 -4.71 0.39
N LYS A 304 -6.94 -5.61 -0.31
CA LYS A 304 -7.72 -5.28 -1.53
C LYS A 304 -8.80 -4.24 -1.26
N GLN A 305 -9.51 -4.35 -0.13
CA GLN A 305 -10.53 -3.35 0.24
C GLN A 305 -9.93 -1.99 0.55
N TRP A 306 -8.79 -1.94 1.24
CA TRP A 306 -8.09 -0.67 1.50
C TRP A 306 -7.54 -0.07 0.22
N ASP A 307 -7.01 -0.91 -0.66
CA ASP A 307 -6.52 -0.53 -1.98
C ASP A 307 -7.59 0.20 -2.79
N GLU A 308 -8.75 -0.46 -2.95
CA GLU A 308 -9.90 0.10 -3.65
C GLU A 308 -10.42 1.38 -2.98
N TYR A 309 -10.44 1.42 -1.64
CA TYR A 309 -10.87 2.59 -0.88
C TYR A 309 -9.99 3.80 -1.18
N TYR A 310 -8.66 3.71 -1.01
CA TYR A 310 -7.77 4.86 -1.18
C TYR A 310 -7.62 5.26 -2.65
N LEU A 311 -7.57 4.29 -3.57
CA LEU A 311 -7.47 4.59 -4.99
C LEU A 311 -8.66 5.41 -5.49
N ASN A 312 -9.85 5.16 -4.95
CA ASN A 312 -11.07 5.81 -5.42
C ASN A 312 -11.56 6.94 -4.51
N THR A 313 -11.10 7.07 -3.26
CA THR A 313 -11.58 8.09 -2.32
C THR A 313 -10.72 9.35 -2.33
N GLU A 314 -11.35 10.50 -2.14
CA GLU A 314 -10.71 11.82 -2.20
C GLU A 314 -10.23 12.35 -0.85
N THR A 315 -9.88 11.48 0.10
CA THR A 315 -9.57 11.89 1.47
C THR A 315 -8.32 12.77 1.60
N PHE A 316 -7.41 12.75 0.63
CA PHE A 316 -6.27 13.66 0.54
C PHE A 316 -6.66 15.09 0.11
N TRP A 317 -7.88 15.28 -0.41
CA TRP A 317 -8.33 16.51 -1.05
C TRP A 317 -9.41 17.24 -0.23
N PRO A 318 -9.45 18.59 -0.21
CA PRO A 318 -8.44 19.51 -0.77
C PRO A 318 -7.24 19.71 0.15
N ALA A 319 -7.40 19.45 1.46
CA ALA A 319 -6.49 19.88 2.50
C ALA A 319 -5.02 19.42 2.30
N GLY A 320 -4.82 18.18 1.82
CA GLY A 320 -3.49 17.65 1.56
C GLY A 320 -2.75 18.39 0.45
N VAL A 321 -3.43 18.63 -0.66
CA VAL A 321 -2.86 19.36 -1.80
C VAL A 321 -2.75 20.85 -1.51
N GLU A 322 -3.68 21.45 -0.77
CA GLU A 322 -3.56 22.83 -0.31
C GLU A 322 -2.32 23.03 0.56
N LYS A 323 -2.05 22.08 1.47
CA LYS A 323 -0.82 22.09 2.27
C LYS A 323 0.42 22.01 1.39
N LEU A 324 0.45 21.09 0.42
CA LEU A 324 1.56 21.01 -0.55
C LEU A 324 1.77 22.34 -1.30
N VAL A 325 0.70 22.98 -1.78
CA VAL A 325 0.77 24.27 -2.47
C VAL A 325 1.28 25.38 -1.53
N ASN A 326 0.84 25.40 -0.28
CA ASN A 326 1.32 26.37 0.72
C ASN A 326 2.81 26.15 1.04
N ASP A 327 3.23 24.91 1.29
CA ASP A 327 4.63 24.57 1.56
C ASP A 327 5.56 24.98 0.40
N ILE A 328 5.08 24.88 -0.83
CA ILE A 328 5.79 25.32 -2.03
C ILE A 328 5.91 26.85 -2.09
N HIS A 329 4.83 27.59 -1.83
CA HIS A 329 4.88 29.05 -1.77
C HIS A 329 5.86 29.55 -0.68
N GLU A 330 5.90 28.88 0.47
CA GLU A 330 6.78 29.25 1.59
C GLU A 330 8.26 28.90 1.33
N ASN A 331 8.53 28.03 0.35
CA ASN A 331 9.87 27.59 0.03
C ASN A 331 10.66 28.60 -0.83
N ARG A 332 11.40 29.48 -0.14
CA ARG A 332 12.26 30.53 -0.75
C ARG A 332 13.40 30.03 -1.64
N SER A 333 13.66 28.72 -1.68
CA SER A 333 14.67 28.15 -2.60
C SER A 333 14.13 27.98 -4.02
N LEU A 334 12.81 27.88 -4.19
CA LEU A 334 12.16 27.75 -5.49
C LEU A 334 11.96 29.15 -6.08
N ARG A 335 12.59 29.42 -7.22
CA ARG A 335 12.63 30.77 -7.83
C ARG A 335 12.08 30.83 -9.25
N THR A 336 11.87 29.68 -9.88
CA THR A 336 11.40 29.60 -11.26
C THR A 336 10.15 28.74 -11.33
N LYS A 337 9.30 29.01 -12.32
CA LYS A 337 8.10 28.20 -12.58
C LYS A 337 8.45 26.74 -12.87
N GLU A 338 9.63 26.49 -13.48
CA GLU A 338 10.17 25.16 -13.74
C GLU A 338 10.50 24.41 -12.44
N ASP A 339 11.17 25.05 -11.48
CA ASP A 339 11.49 24.40 -10.20
C ASP A 339 10.20 24.10 -9.41
N ILE A 340 9.26 25.05 -9.41
CA ILE A 340 7.99 24.94 -8.70
C ILE A 340 7.14 23.80 -9.29
N ILE A 341 6.98 23.73 -10.61
CA ILE A 341 6.16 22.67 -11.23
C ILE A 341 6.76 21.28 -10.98
N GLU A 342 8.09 21.15 -10.94
CA GLU A 342 8.74 19.86 -10.69
C GLU A 342 8.51 19.37 -9.26
N VAL A 343 8.63 20.26 -8.26
CA VAL A 343 8.35 19.89 -6.86
C VAL A 343 6.87 19.60 -6.65
N LEU A 344 5.99 20.45 -7.21
CA LEU A 344 4.54 20.25 -7.15
C LEU A 344 4.15 18.90 -7.76
N TRP A 345 4.67 18.61 -8.96
CA TRP A 345 4.32 17.41 -9.69
C TRP A 345 4.80 16.14 -8.98
N LYS A 346 6.01 16.15 -8.39
CA LYS A 346 6.48 15.03 -7.54
C LYS A 346 5.55 14.77 -6.36
N GLY A 347 5.03 15.82 -5.74
CA GLY A 347 4.02 15.69 -4.68
C GLY A 347 2.74 15.05 -5.20
N ILE A 348 2.21 15.53 -6.32
CA ILE A 348 0.99 14.98 -6.94
C ILE A 348 1.17 13.53 -7.37
N GLU A 349 2.28 13.17 -8.02
CA GLU A 349 2.59 11.79 -8.44
C GLU A 349 2.75 10.82 -7.27
N SER A 350 3.05 11.32 -6.08
CA SER A 350 3.18 10.48 -4.90
C SER A 350 1.84 10.01 -4.32
N ILE A 351 0.72 10.69 -4.63
CA ILE A 351 -0.61 10.43 -4.07
C ILE A 351 -1.09 9.03 -4.51
N TYR A 352 -1.61 8.23 -3.57
CA TYR A 352 -2.15 6.92 -3.89
C TYR A 352 -3.59 6.99 -4.42
N THR A 353 -3.76 7.28 -5.71
CA THR A 353 -5.08 7.52 -6.29
C THR A 353 -5.22 7.19 -7.77
N ASN A 354 -6.46 6.90 -8.20
CA ASN A 354 -6.89 6.82 -9.60
C ASN A 354 -7.34 8.19 -10.17
N PHE A 355 -7.46 9.22 -9.34
CA PHE A 355 -7.76 10.56 -9.83
C PHE A 355 -6.64 11.07 -10.74
N GLN A 356 -7.03 11.85 -11.73
CA GLN A 356 -6.13 12.43 -12.70
C GLN A 356 -5.99 13.93 -12.46
N PHE A 357 -4.84 14.51 -12.83
CA PHE A 357 -4.52 15.89 -12.46
C PHE A 357 -4.02 16.71 -13.64
N TYR A 358 -4.25 18.03 -13.54
CA TYR A 358 -3.40 19.05 -14.16
C TYR A 358 -2.72 19.86 -13.06
N ALA A 359 -1.47 20.24 -13.32
CA ALA A 359 -0.76 21.23 -12.53
C ALA A 359 -0.23 22.32 -13.46
N VAL A 360 -0.45 23.58 -13.11
CA VAL A 360 0.02 24.74 -13.87
C VAL A 360 0.65 25.75 -12.92
N VAL A 361 1.81 26.26 -13.32
CA VAL A 361 2.54 27.32 -12.62
C VAL A 361 2.87 28.43 -13.61
N LEU A 362 2.59 29.67 -13.21
CA LEU A 362 2.93 30.86 -13.97
C LEU A 362 3.27 32.03 -13.03
N PRO A 363 4.03 33.04 -13.50
CA PRO A 363 4.18 34.30 -12.78
C PRO A 363 2.82 35.02 -12.57
N ASP A 364 2.67 35.69 -11.43
CA ASP A 364 1.40 36.32 -11.02
C ASP A 364 1.08 37.66 -11.72
N GLU A 365 2.05 38.24 -12.42
CA GLU A 365 1.85 39.45 -13.23
C GLU A 365 1.05 39.22 -14.52
N HIS A 366 0.88 37.95 -14.92
CA HIS A 366 0.17 37.59 -16.14
C HIS A 366 -1.36 37.69 -15.98
N ILE A 367 -2.05 37.87 -17.10
CA ILE A 367 -3.52 37.91 -17.13
C ILE A 367 -4.01 36.46 -17.15
N TYR A 368 -4.65 36.03 -16.06
CA TYR A 368 -5.29 34.73 -15.94
C TYR A 368 -6.68 34.87 -15.32
N ALA A 369 -7.52 33.87 -15.58
CA ALA A 369 -8.82 33.73 -14.96
C ALA A 369 -9.26 32.27 -15.03
N TYR A 370 -10.21 31.89 -14.18
CA TYR A 370 -10.67 30.51 -14.13
C TYR A 370 -12.12 30.39 -13.70
N TYR A 371 -12.77 29.31 -14.11
CA TYR A 371 -14.10 28.91 -13.69
C TYR A 371 -14.03 27.48 -13.13
N LYS A 372 -14.69 27.28 -12.00
CA LYS A 372 -14.88 25.97 -11.39
C LYS A 372 -16.32 25.52 -11.62
N HIS A 373 -16.49 24.36 -12.25
CA HIS A 373 -17.84 23.81 -12.41
C HIS A 373 -18.36 23.24 -11.07
N TYR A 374 -17.48 22.58 -10.33
CA TYR A 374 -17.66 22.24 -8.91
C TYR A 374 -16.60 22.96 -8.07
N GLU A 375 -16.99 23.52 -6.93
CA GLU A 375 -16.13 24.36 -6.06
C GLU A 375 -14.83 23.65 -5.63
N ASP A 376 -14.89 22.34 -5.47
CA ASP A 376 -13.82 21.46 -5.02
C ASP A 376 -12.98 20.84 -6.17
N GLN A 377 -13.20 21.20 -7.43
CA GLN A 377 -12.44 20.61 -8.56
C GLN A 377 -10.98 21.04 -8.68
N ALA A 378 -10.66 22.22 -8.16
CA ALA A 378 -9.34 22.81 -8.33
C ALA A 378 -8.91 23.65 -7.14
N ILE A 379 -7.61 23.70 -6.92
CA ILE A 379 -6.94 24.63 -6.01
C ILE A 379 -6.23 25.66 -6.88
N VAL A 380 -6.49 26.94 -6.63
CA VAL A 380 -5.80 28.05 -7.31
C VAL A 380 -5.30 29.00 -6.23
N SER A 381 -3.99 29.19 -6.16
CA SER A 381 -3.34 30.09 -5.20
C SER A 381 -2.39 31.03 -5.93
N ALA A 382 -2.45 32.32 -5.63
CA ALA A 382 -1.59 33.35 -6.20
C ALA A 382 -0.88 34.10 -5.07
N ARG A 383 0.39 33.78 -4.84
CA ARG A 383 1.22 34.31 -3.74
C ARG A 383 2.69 34.23 -4.12
N GLU A 384 3.52 35.07 -3.49
CA GLU A 384 4.98 35.04 -3.63
C GLU A 384 5.46 35.11 -5.11
N GLY A 385 4.73 35.87 -5.95
CA GLY A 385 5.09 36.10 -7.36
C GLY A 385 4.63 35.00 -8.33
N PHE A 386 3.93 33.97 -7.86
CA PHE A 386 3.47 32.87 -8.71
C PHE A 386 2.00 32.51 -8.46
N VAL A 387 1.36 32.05 -9.53
CA VAL A 387 0.07 31.36 -9.50
C VAL A 387 0.31 29.88 -9.65
N ILE A 388 -0.19 29.11 -8.69
CA ILE A 388 -0.21 27.65 -8.72
C ILE A 388 -1.65 27.20 -8.85
N MET A 389 -1.93 26.42 -9.89
CA MET A 389 -3.21 25.79 -10.12
C MET A 389 -3.04 24.28 -10.15
N VAL A 390 -3.83 23.58 -9.34
CA VAL A 390 -3.95 22.12 -9.39
C VAL A 390 -5.41 21.79 -9.65
N TYR A 391 -5.68 21.09 -10.74
CA TYR A 391 -6.98 20.52 -11.07
C TYR A 391 -6.96 19.02 -10.79
N ARG A 392 -8.10 18.48 -10.34
CA ARG A 392 -8.35 17.06 -10.19
C ARG A 392 -9.60 16.66 -10.98
N SER A 393 -9.52 15.57 -11.74
CA SER A 393 -10.63 15.04 -12.53
C SER A 393 -11.87 14.74 -11.70
N ALA A 394 -13.05 15.04 -12.24
CA ALA A 394 -14.30 14.64 -11.62
C ALA A 394 -14.56 13.13 -11.82
N ARG A 395 -15.15 12.45 -10.84
CA ARG A 395 -15.57 11.03 -11.03
C ARG A 395 -16.63 10.88 -12.11
N ASN A 396 -17.57 11.83 -12.13
CA ASN A 396 -18.68 11.89 -13.08
C ASN A 396 -18.63 13.25 -13.78
N PRO A 397 -17.75 13.39 -14.78
CA PRO A 397 -17.59 14.64 -15.50
C PRO A 397 -18.86 14.96 -16.30
N GLN A 398 -19.34 16.22 -16.29
CA GLN A 398 -20.46 16.62 -17.15
C GLN A 398 -20.03 16.59 -18.63
N ALA A 399 -18.79 16.99 -18.90
CA ALA A 399 -18.20 16.97 -20.21
C ALA A 399 -17.10 15.91 -20.29
N THR A 400 -17.28 14.94 -21.17
CA THR A 400 -16.24 13.94 -21.45
C THR A 400 -15.04 14.61 -22.12
N LYS A 401 -13.86 14.04 -21.88
CA LYS A 401 -12.61 14.48 -22.51
C LYS A 401 -12.70 14.57 -24.04
N GLU A 402 -13.26 13.56 -24.70
CA GLU A 402 -13.38 13.49 -26.16
C GLU A 402 -14.22 14.66 -26.70
N TRP A 403 -15.31 14.95 -25.99
CA TRP A 403 -16.21 16.06 -26.33
C TRP A 403 -15.53 17.40 -26.14
N LEU A 404 -14.75 17.58 -25.06
CA LEU A 404 -13.95 18.79 -24.85
C LEU A 404 -12.93 18.96 -25.96
N GLU A 405 -12.19 17.92 -26.32
CA GLU A 405 -11.18 18.03 -27.38
C GLU A 405 -11.78 18.41 -28.73
N TYR A 406 -12.91 17.79 -29.12
CA TYR A 406 -13.59 18.12 -30.38
C TYR A 406 -14.14 19.54 -30.35
N THR A 407 -14.92 19.86 -29.31
CA THR A 407 -15.67 21.13 -29.27
C THR A 407 -14.74 22.32 -29.00
N VAL A 408 -13.74 22.18 -28.15
CA VAL A 408 -12.84 23.30 -27.84
C VAL A 408 -11.96 23.66 -29.04
N LYS A 409 -11.49 22.66 -29.81
CA LYS A 409 -10.72 22.90 -31.05
C LYS A 409 -11.53 23.69 -32.09
N ASP A 410 -12.82 23.41 -32.21
CA ASP A 410 -13.68 24.07 -33.20
C ASP A 410 -14.08 25.49 -32.78
N TYR A 411 -14.25 25.76 -31.48
CA TYR A 411 -14.87 27.00 -31.01
C TYR A 411 -13.94 28.01 -30.35
N LEU A 412 -12.77 27.61 -29.80
CA LEU A 412 -11.97 28.48 -28.92
C LEU A 412 -10.51 28.66 -29.34
N MET A 413 -10.05 28.04 -30.43
CA MET A 413 -8.65 28.16 -30.87
C MET A 413 -8.30 29.57 -31.36
N ILE A 414 -9.28 30.32 -31.89
CA ILE A 414 -9.12 31.72 -32.28
C ILE A 414 -10.33 32.50 -31.75
N ASP A 415 -10.09 33.42 -30.82
CA ASP A 415 -11.10 34.35 -30.32
C ASP A 415 -10.75 35.79 -30.76
N THR A 416 -11.72 36.69 -30.71
CA THR A 416 -11.55 38.10 -31.10
C THR A 416 -12.04 39.04 -30.01
N ALA A 417 -11.27 40.09 -29.73
CA ALA A 417 -11.65 41.19 -28.83
C ALA A 417 -11.54 42.51 -29.57
N THR A 418 -12.55 43.38 -29.43
CA THR A 418 -12.53 44.69 -30.10
C THR A 418 -12.97 45.79 -29.15
N GLU A 419 -12.07 46.75 -28.91
CA GLU A 419 -12.35 47.96 -28.13
C GLU A 419 -11.70 49.18 -28.80
N HIS A 420 -12.43 49.80 -29.74
CA HIS A 420 -11.91 50.85 -30.62
C HIS A 420 -11.47 52.15 -29.92
N PHE A 421 -11.86 52.35 -28.66
CA PHE A 421 -11.48 53.54 -27.88
C PHE A 421 -10.36 53.26 -26.86
N GLU A 422 -9.93 52.00 -26.70
CA GLU A 422 -8.87 51.64 -25.76
C GLU A 422 -7.50 51.72 -26.45
N VAL A 423 -6.56 52.42 -25.82
CA VAL A 423 -5.22 52.65 -26.34
C VAL A 423 -4.28 51.54 -25.87
N ASN A 424 -4.50 51.03 -24.65
CA ASN A 424 -3.69 49.96 -24.08
C ASN A 424 -4.25 48.58 -24.45
N LYS A 425 -3.58 47.90 -25.38
CA LYS A 425 -3.92 46.52 -25.79
C LYS A 425 -4.10 45.55 -24.62
N TRP A 426 -3.34 45.70 -23.53
CA TRP A 426 -3.46 44.86 -22.34
C TRP A 426 -4.75 45.12 -21.56
N THR A 427 -5.30 46.33 -21.60
CA THR A 427 -6.62 46.62 -21.04
C THR A 427 -7.70 45.86 -21.80
N VAL A 428 -7.60 45.80 -23.14
CA VAL A 428 -8.55 45.02 -23.96
C VAL A 428 -8.47 43.53 -23.64
N VAL A 429 -7.27 42.97 -23.51
CA VAL A 429 -7.08 41.55 -23.11
C VAL A 429 -7.67 41.29 -21.72
N ARG A 430 -7.42 42.17 -20.73
CA ARG A 430 -8.02 42.04 -19.39
C ARG A 430 -9.54 42.13 -19.42
N ASN A 431 -10.08 43.04 -20.23
CA ASN A 431 -11.53 43.21 -20.37
C ASN A 431 -12.17 41.97 -21.01
N HIS A 432 -11.51 41.38 -22.00
CA HIS A 432 -11.94 40.15 -22.65
C HIS A 432 -12.01 38.98 -21.68
N TYR A 433 -10.95 38.77 -20.89
CA TYR A 433 -10.91 37.71 -19.88
C TYR A 433 -11.45 38.14 -18.50
N LYS A 434 -12.39 39.09 -18.47
CA LYS A 434 -13.16 39.36 -17.25
C LYS A 434 -13.87 38.09 -16.77
N GLN A 435 -13.92 37.92 -15.46
CA GLN A 435 -14.48 36.73 -14.81
C GLN A 435 -15.85 36.31 -15.39
N LYS A 436 -16.76 37.27 -15.64
CA LYS A 436 -18.08 36.98 -16.23
C LYS A 436 -18.01 36.21 -17.56
N LYS A 437 -17.06 36.54 -18.45
CA LYS A 437 -16.90 35.83 -19.73
C LYS A 437 -16.36 34.43 -19.49
N VAL A 438 -15.35 34.29 -18.64
CA VAL A 438 -14.75 33.01 -18.25
C VAL A 438 -15.79 32.08 -17.62
N ASP A 439 -16.63 32.60 -16.73
CA ASP A 439 -17.75 31.85 -16.14
C ASP A 439 -18.77 31.41 -17.20
N THR A 440 -19.01 32.23 -18.22
CA THR A 440 -19.96 31.91 -19.29
C THR A 440 -19.43 30.77 -20.15
N ILE A 441 -18.14 30.82 -20.50
CA ILE A 441 -17.46 29.77 -21.26
C ILE A 441 -17.44 28.47 -20.44
N GLY A 442 -16.93 28.51 -19.21
CA GLY A 442 -16.85 27.33 -18.35
C GLY A 442 -18.22 26.69 -18.08
N ARG A 443 -19.28 27.50 -17.90
CA ARG A 443 -20.67 26.99 -17.80
C ARG A 443 -21.18 26.37 -19.08
N PHE A 444 -20.88 26.96 -20.24
CA PHE A 444 -21.28 26.41 -21.53
C PHE A 444 -20.67 25.02 -21.76
N PHE A 445 -19.40 24.85 -21.40
CA PHE A 445 -18.71 23.57 -21.51
C PHE A 445 -18.98 22.62 -20.34
N GLY A 446 -19.63 23.06 -19.26
CA GLY A 446 -19.89 22.21 -18.09
C GLY A 446 -18.61 21.64 -17.47
N SER A 447 -17.52 22.42 -17.47
CA SER A 447 -16.18 21.92 -17.18
C SER A 447 -15.37 23.00 -16.45
N PHE A 448 -14.36 22.55 -15.68
CA PHE A 448 -13.35 23.47 -15.17
C PHE A 448 -12.66 24.16 -16.35
N TYR A 449 -12.50 25.49 -16.28
CA TYR A 449 -11.85 26.26 -17.34
C TYR A 449 -10.80 27.16 -16.72
N PHE A 450 -9.56 27.07 -17.17
CA PHE A 450 -8.47 27.94 -16.74
C PHE A 450 -7.79 28.53 -17.97
N VAL A 451 -7.62 29.85 -18.00
CA VAL A 451 -7.07 30.58 -19.15
C VAL A 451 -6.00 31.56 -18.72
N VAL A 452 -4.95 31.66 -19.52
CA VAL A 452 -3.82 32.58 -19.35
C VAL A 452 -3.50 33.20 -20.71
N ALA A 453 -3.42 34.54 -20.76
CA ALA A 453 -3.04 35.26 -21.97
C ALA A 453 -1.51 35.31 -22.14
N GLN A 454 -0.89 34.14 -22.31
CA GLN A 454 0.55 33.95 -22.49
C GLN A 454 0.88 32.72 -23.35
N ASP A 455 2.12 32.66 -23.83
CA ASP A 455 2.67 31.50 -24.52
C ASP A 455 3.32 30.47 -23.57
N ARG A 456 3.78 29.36 -24.15
CA ARG A 456 4.40 28.23 -23.47
C ARG A 456 5.67 28.56 -22.69
N ASN A 457 6.38 29.63 -23.02
CA ASN A 457 7.61 30.02 -22.31
C ASN A 457 7.32 30.63 -20.94
N HIS A 458 6.08 31.06 -20.70
CA HIS A 458 5.63 31.72 -19.48
C HIS A 458 4.76 30.83 -18.59
N VAL A 459 4.29 29.70 -19.11
CA VAL A 459 3.41 28.77 -18.41
C VAL A 459 4.09 27.40 -18.33
N ALA A 460 4.34 26.93 -17.12
CA ALA A 460 4.81 25.57 -16.89
C ALA A 460 3.62 24.67 -16.52
N SER A 461 3.47 23.53 -17.18
CA SER A 461 2.38 22.59 -16.90
C SER A 461 2.82 21.14 -16.84
N ARG A 462 2.15 20.35 -16.01
CA ARG A 462 2.22 18.89 -15.97
C ARG A 462 0.81 18.30 -15.89
N PHE A 463 0.67 17.05 -16.30
CA PHE A 463 -0.61 16.35 -16.29
C PHE A 463 -0.43 14.84 -16.19
N SER A 464 -1.44 14.17 -15.65
CA SER A 464 -1.47 12.71 -15.54
C SER A 464 -1.49 12.10 -16.94
N LYS A 465 -0.65 11.09 -17.18
CA LYS A 465 -0.63 10.37 -18.44
C LYS A 465 -1.87 9.48 -18.54
N ILE A 466 -2.48 9.46 -19.73
CA ILE A 466 -3.61 8.60 -20.06
C ILE A 466 -3.25 7.85 -21.32
N ASP A 467 -3.41 6.53 -21.29
CA ASP A 467 -3.12 5.68 -22.46
C ASP A 467 -3.89 6.18 -23.69
N GLY A 468 -3.14 6.45 -24.76
CA GLY A 468 -3.68 6.93 -26.02
C GLY A 468 -3.91 8.44 -26.11
N TRP A 469 -3.46 9.24 -25.14
CA TRP A 469 -3.68 10.69 -25.16
C TRP A 469 -2.54 11.55 -24.62
N ASP A 470 -2.28 12.67 -25.29
CA ASP A 470 -1.13 13.55 -25.03
C ASP A 470 -1.47 14.82 -24.23
N CYS A 471 -2.70 14.95 -23.73
CA CYS A 471 -3.20 16.21 -23.16
C CYS A 471 -3.82 16.10 -21.76
N GLY A 472 -3.74 14.95 -21.06
CA GLY A 472 -4.23 14.79 -19.68
C GLY A 472 -5.74 14.50 -19.54
N PRO A 473 -6.35 14.73 -18.36
CA PRO A 473 -7.76 14.41 -18.07
C PRO A 473 -8.76 15.45 -18.60
N GLY A 474 -8.65 15.84 -19.86
CA GLY A 474 -9.43 16.91 -20.45
C GLY A 474 -8.77 17.43 -21.71
N PHE A 475 -8.76 18.75 -21.89
CA PHE A 475 -8.13 19.40 -23.04
C PHE A 475 -7.21 20.53 -22.58
N LEU A 476 -6.00 20.60 -23.11
CA LEU A 476 -5.04 21.66 -22.83
C LEU A 476 -4.34 22.05 -24.14
N THR A 477 -4.12 23.34 -24.35
CA THR A 477 -3.40 23.83 -25.53
C THR A 477 -2.59 25.10 -25.24
N TYR A 478 -1.52 25.25 -26.01
CA TYR A 478 -0.68 26.45 -26.09
C TYR A 478 -0.85 27.19 -27.43
N ASP A 479 -1.64 26.63 -28.34
CA ASP A 479 -1.72 27.08 -29.73
C ASP A 479 -2.93 27.99 -30.01
N ALA A 480 -3.69 28.32 -28.96
CA ALA A 480 -4.83 29.22 -29.07
C ALA A 480 -4.38 30.68 -29.13
N HIS A 481 -5.22 31.53 -29.74
CA HIS A 481 -4.89 32.93 -29.93
C HIS A 481 -6.08 33.86 -29.76
N LEU A 482 -5.80 35.07 -29.25
CA LEU A 482 -6.74 36.18 -29.20
C LEU A 482 -6.31 37.26 -30.19
N LEU A 483 -7.17 37.55 -31.16
CA LEU A 483 -7.00 38.70 -32.06
C LEU A 483 -7.62 39.93 -31.41
N VAL A 484 -6.80 40.89 -31.03
CA VAL A 484 -7.22 42.13 -30.37
C VAL A 484 -7.20 43.27 -31.37
N SER A 485 -8.34 43.90 -31.59
CA SER A 485 -8.45 45.19 -32.27
C SER A 485 -8.67 46.30 -31.24
N TYR A 486 -7.78 47.28 -31.24
CA TYR A 486 -7.77 48.42 -30.32
C TYR A 486 -7.52 49.73 -31.08
N CYS A 487 -7.52 50.88 -30.40
CA CYS A 487 -7.50 52.20 -31.03
C CYS A 487 -6.34 52.40 -32.03
N ILE A 488 -5.20 51.75 -31.83
CA ILE A 488 -3.96 51.98 -32.60
C ILE A 488 -3.62 50.81 -33.53
N GLY A 489 -4.36 49.70 -33.50
CA GLY A 489 -4.08 48.58 -34.40
C GLY A 489 -4.74 47.26 -34.06
N MET A 490 -4.21 46.21 -34.67
CA MET A 490 -4.61 44.82 -34.45
C MET A 490 -3.39 43.99 -34.08
N GLU A 491 -3.50 43.15 -33.05
CA GLU A 491 -2.42 42.30 -32.59
C GLU A 491 -2.92 40.92 -32.20
N LYS A 492 -2.07 39.90 -32.35
CA LYS A 492 -2.36 38.50 -32.04
C LYS A 492 -1.64 38.12 -30.76
N PHE A 493 -2.40 37.69 -29.75
CA PHE A 493 -1.87 37.27 -28.46
C PHE A 493 -1.94 35.75 -28.31
N PRO A 494 -0.88 35.08 -27.85
CA PRO A 494 -0.92 33.67 -27.52
C PRO A 494 -1.77 33.44 -26.27
N ILE A 495 -2.57 32.38 -26.28
CA ILE A 495 -3.43 31.98 -25.18
C ILE A 495 -3.13 30.54 -24.81
N PHE A 496 -2.80 30.35 -23.54
CA PHE A 496 -2.87 29.05 -22.90
C PHE A 496 -4.25 28.89 -22.28
N PHE A 497 -4.89 27.74 -22.48
CA PHE A 497 -6.01 27.37 -21.65
C PHE A 497 -6.07 25.86 -21.43
N LEU A 498 -6.80 25.47 -20.39
CA LEU A 498 -7.19 24.10 -20.17
C LEU A 498 -8.66 23.98 -19.76
N PHE A 499 -9.23 22.86 -20.14
CA PHE A 499 -10.51 22.35 -19.69
C PHE A 499 -10.32 21.01 -18.98
N GLY A 500 -10.90 20.86 -17.79
CA GLY A 500 -10.84 19.63 -17.02
C GLY A 500 -12.12 18.80 -17.18
N ALA A 501 -11.98 17.51 -17.52
CA ALA A 501 -13.09 16.55 -17.50
C ALA A 501 -13.36 16.13 -16.05
#